data_AF-A0A538L241-F1
#
_entry.id   AF-A0A538L241-F1
#
_cell.length_a   1.000
_cell.length_b   1.000
_cell.length_c   1.000
_cell.angle_alpha   90.00
_cell.angle_beta   90.00
_cell.angle_gamma   90.00
#
_symmetry.space_group_name_H-M   'P 1'
#
loop_
_entity.id
_entity.type
_entity.pdbx_description
1 polymer ?
#
loop_
_entity_poly.entity_id
_entity_poly.type
_entity_poly.pdbx_seq_one_letter_code
_entity_poly.pdbx_strand_id
1 'polypeptide(L)'
;MIADLASGTTTNVSFYDTSVPLPIGSDGDFVVGEGIAHLDTASVQTLPAGWVPLCNRVGDPLLFLDPTRTILQEYGPGSGMRTVGQGLRTVQGSCFESFELLLSTDDGVRGTLWQYASGAGTVIKVAEDVSTKTSQSLLDHFIFQHPDLVSGDVLLVSRDGSTLRPLRARAHLLTEFIEGGKRVAFTGGAADGEPKLMVASLDGSGARVVGPAADRVTFSPEGAHLIFESRGLLWGENPVGPAVAFDELDRAGKVVISGSGQYLLYSVVTGDRRGTYRIDLGPTCTASAGSCTAPAAVF
;
A
#
# COMPACT_ATOMS: atom_id res chain seq x y z
N MET A 1 25.68 -4.12 -12.75
CA MET A 1 27.11 -3.75 -12.71
C MET A 1 27.39 -2.92 -13.94
N ILE A 2 27.84 -1.67 -13.78
CA ILE A 2 28.36 -0.87 -14.89
C ILE A 2 29.88 -1.07 -14.87
N ALA A 3 30.45 -1.48 -15.98
CA ALA A 3 31.88 -1.68 -16.14
C ALA A 3 32.43 -0.54 -16.99
N ASP A 4 33.38 0.23 -16.45
CA ASP A 4 34.18 1.15 -17.24
C ASP A 4 35.33 0.34 -17.87
N LEU A 5 35.19 0.08 -19.18
CA LEU A 5 36.14 -0.72 -19.95
C LEU A 5 37.45 0.02 -20.23
N ALA A 6 37.51 1.35 -20.05
CA ALA A 6 38.72 2.14 -20.29
C ALA A 6 39.62 2.21 -19.05
N SER A 7 39.04 2.28 -17.85
CA SER A 7 39.77 2.32 -16.58
C SER A 7 39.89 0.97 -15.88
N GLY A 8 39.14 -0.05 -16.33
CA GLY A 8 39.16 -1.40 -15.75
C GLY A 8 38.46 -1.51 -14.39
N THR A 9 37.78 -0.45 -13.95
CA THR A 9 36.99 -0.45 -12.71
C THR A 9 35.54 -0.86 -12.94
N THR A 10 35.04 -1.71 -12.06
CA THR A 10 33.63 -2.13 -12.01
C THR A 10 32.93 -1.46 -10.84
N THR A 11 31.89 -0.69 -11.12
CA THR A 11 31.02 -0.12 -10.08
C THR A 11 29.76 -0.97 -9.96
N ASN A 12 29.49 -1.42 -8.74
CA ASN A 12 28.25 -2.11 -8.43
C ASN A 12 27.11 -1.10 -8.50
N VAL A 13 26.25 -1.25 -9.52
CA VAL A 13 24.94 -0.60 -9.49
C VAL A 13 24.13 -1.31 -8.44
N SER A 14 23.92 -0.65 -7.31
CA SER A 14 23.08 -1.14 -6.23
C SER A 14 21.63 -1.07 -6.67
N PHE A 15 21.11 -2.20 -7.13
CA PHE A 15 19.67 -2.36 -7.30
C PHE A 15 19.07 -2.66 -5.93
N TYR A 16 18.15 -1.82 -5.45
CA TYR A 16 17.31 -2.13 -4.28
C TYR A 16 16.45 -3.40 -4.50
N ASP A 17 16.27 -3.84 -5.75
CA ASP A 17 15.71 -5.16 -6.06
C ASP A 17 16.38 -5.77 -7.31
N THR A 18 16.86 -7.01 -7.20
CA THR A 18 17.55 -7.79 -8.23
C THR A 18 16.61 -8.56 -9.16
N SER A 19 15.30 -8.45 -8.96
CA SER A 19 14.28 -9.29 -9.61
C SER A 19 13.97 -8.97 -11.09
N VAL A 20 14.35 -7.79 -11.59
CA VAL A 20 14.06 -7.37 -12.99
C VAL A 20 15.36 -7.06 -13.75
N PRO A 21 15.74 -7.87 -14.76
CA PRO A 21 16.92 -7.59 -15.59
C PRO A 21 16.78 -6.28 -16.36
N LEU A 22 17.90 -5.65 -16.71
CA LEU A 22 17.87 -4.44 -17.53
C LEU A 22 17.40 -4.74 -18.95
N PRO A 23 16.50 -3.92 -19.56
CA PRO A 23 16.42 -3.87 -21.01
C PRO A 23 17.83 -3.55 -21.51
N ILE A 24 18.39 -4.49 -22.25
CA ILE A 24 19.70 -4.32 -22.89
C ILE A 24 19.53 -3.19 -23.92
N GLY A 25 20.28 -2.09 -23.76
CA GLY A 25 20.28 -0.94 -24.67
C GLY A 25 19.53 0.32 -24.19
N SER A 26 19.29 0.50 -22.89
CA SER A 26 18.79 1.79 -22.38
C SER A 26 19.93 2.80 -22.20
N ASP A 27 19.88 3.93 -22.90
CA ASP A 27 20.78 5.09 -22.71
C ASP A 27 20.42 5.94 -21.46
N GLY A 28 19.75 5.33 -20.48
CA GLY A 28 19.23 6.04 -19.30
C GLY A 28 20.30 6.28 -18.23
N ASP A 29 20.06 7.28 -17.40
CA ASP A 29 20.87 7.58 -16.22
C ASP A 29 20.52 6.67 -15.03
N PHE A 30 21.51 6.30 -14.22
CA PHE A 30 21.34 5.39 -13.08
C PHE A 30 21.89 5.97 -11.79
N VAL A 31 21.20 5.75 -10.67
CA VAL A 31 21.75 6.09 -9.35
C VAL A 31 22.67 4.96 -8.87
N VAL A 32 23.92 5.31 -8.59
CA VAL A 32 24.96 4.45 -8.03
C VAL A 32 25.44 5.01 -6.69
N GLY A 33 26.26 4.27 -5.94
CA GLY A 33 26.71 4.70 -4.60
C GLY A 33 27.44 6.05 -4.61
N GLU A 34 28.11 6.37 -5.71
CA GLU A 34 28.93 7.56 -5.93
C GLU A 34 28.15 8.75 -6.52
N GLY A 35 26.90 8.56 -6.99
CA GLY A 35 26.10 9.60 -7.63
C GLY A 35 25.22 9.09 -8.77
N ILE A 36 25.15 9.83 -9.87
CA ILE A 36 24.42 9.44 -11.09
C ILE A 36 25.43 9.00 -12.15
N ALA A 37 25.30 7.77 -12.62
CA ALA A 37 26.06 7.24 -13.74
C ALA A 37 25.33 7.56 -15.05
N HIS A 38 25.98 8.37 -15.88
CA HIS A 38 25.57 8.73 -17.24
C HIS A 38 26.12 7.71 -18.22
N LEU A 39 25.25 6.89 -18.80
CA LEU A 39 25.68 5.84 -19.73
C LEU A 39 26.09 6.40 -21.10
N ASP A 40 25.47 7.50 -21.53
CA ASP A 40 25.75 8.18 -22.80
C ASP A 40 27.15 8.83 -22.84
N THR A 41 27.57 9.42 -21.72
CA THR A 41 28.86 10.11 -21.58
C THR A 41 29.92 9.30 -20.85
N ALA A 42 29.58 8.09 -20.36
CA ALA A 42 30.43 7.24 -19.53
C ALA A 42 31.04 8.01 -18.34
N SER A 43 30.23 8.84 -17.68
CA SER A 43 30.66 9.68 -16.57
C SER A 43 29.82 9.43 -15.32
N VAL A 44 30.38 9.74 -14.14
CA VAL A 44 29.63 9.72 -12.88
C VAL A 44 29.55 11.14 -12.35
N GLN A 45 28.34 11.69 -12.29
CA GLN A 45 28.06 12.95 -11.64
C GLN A 45 27.86 12.71 -10.15
N THR A 46 28.75 13.26 -9.31
CA THR A 46 28.58 13.22 -7.86
C THR A 46 27.36 14.04 -7.43
N LEU A 47 26.50 13.43 -6.61
CA LEU A 47 25.38 14.12 -6.00
C LEU A 47 25.79 14.86 -4.74
N PRO A 48 25.11 15.97 -4.38
CA PRO A 48 25.38 16.63 -3.11
C PRO A 48 25.13 15.65 -1.94
N ALA A 49 25.95 15.77 -0.89
CA ALA A 49 25.89 14.86 0.24
C ALA A 49 24.52 14.87 0.94
N GLY A 50 24.02 13.70 1.32
CA GLY A 50 22.78 13.53 2.08
C GLY A 50 21.50 13.44 1.24
N TRP A 51 21.60 13.58 -0.09
CA TRP A 51 20.46 13.42 -0.98
C TRP A 51 20.09 11.94 -1.13
N VAL A 52 18.79 11.65 -1.07
CA VAL A 52 18.28 10.28 -1.08
C VAL A 52 17.46 10.06 -2.36
N PRO A 53 17.87 9.13 -3.24
CA PRO A 53 17.07 8.79 -4.40
C PRO A 53 15.78 8.09 -3.97
N LEU A 54 14.67 8.45 -4.62
CA LEU A 54 13.40 7.76 -4.40
C LEU A 54 13.32 6.45 -5.19
N CYS A 55 14.02 6.37 -6.32
CA CYS A 55 14.21 5.17 -7.12
C CYS A 55 15.57 5.20 -7.81
N ASN A 56 16.00 4.03 -8.28
CA ASN A 56 17.33 3.77 -8.83
C ASN A 56 17.31 3.33 -10.32
N ARG A 57 16.13 3.31 -10.98
CA ARG A 57 15.90 2.76 -12.33
C ARG A 57 14.48 3.04 -12.84
N VAL A 58 14.07 3.00 -14.12
CA VAL A 58 14.52 3.58 -15.40
C VAL A 58 13.22 4.11 -16.04
N GLY A 59 13.16 5.42 -16.23
CA GLY A 59 12.05 6.17 -16.79
C GLY A 59 12.25 7.62 -16.41
N ASP A 60 12.25 8.52 -17.39
CA ASP A 60 12.40 9.95 -17.12
C ASP A 60 11.21 10.46 -16.28
N PRO A 61 11.44 11.15 -15.16
CA PRO A 61 12.73 11.59 -14.59
C PRO A 61 13.14 10.94 -13.25
N LEU A 62 14.42 11.11 -12.87
CA LEU A 62 14.97 10.69 -11.58
C LEU A 62 14.59 11.67 -10.46
N LEU A 63 14.06 11.15 -9.35
CA LEU A 63 13.53 11.95 -8.25
C LEU A 63 14.30 11.72 -6.95
N PHE A 64 14.56 12.82 -6.23
CA PHE A 64 15.40 12.86 -5.03
C PHE A 64 14.72 13.63 -3.91
N LEU A 65 14.94 13.17 -2.68
CA LEU A 65 14.73 13.96 -1.49
C LEU A 65 16.02 14.67 -1.11
N ASP A 66 15.90 15.93 -0.72
CA ASP A 66 16.99 16.70 -0.15
C ASP A 66 17.42 16.13 1.23
N PRO A 67 18.55 16.58 1.80
CA PRO A 67 19.05 16.07 3.08
C PRO A 67 18.08 16.28 4.25
N THR A 68 17.20 17.27 4.17
CA THR A 68 16.16 17.50 5.19
C THR A 68 14.94 16.61 5.00
N ARG A 69 14.81 15.94 3.85
CA ARG A 69 13.66 15.12 3.42
C ARG A 69 12.35 15.90 3.32
N THR A 70 12.45 17.21 3.06
CA THR A 70 11.29 18.10 2.94
C THR A 70 11.11 18.69 1.55
N ILE A 71 12.06 18.48 0.64
CA ILE A 71 12.04 19.01 -0.72
C ILE A 71 12.20 17.86 -1.71
N LEU A 72 11.29 17.79 -2.68
CA LEU A 72 11.35 16.87 -3.82
C LEU A 72 12.06 17.59 -4.96
N GLN A 73 13.07 16.93 -5.47
CA GLN A 73 13.94 17.42 -6.51
C GLN A 73 13.85 16.44 -7.68
N GLU A 74 13.79 17.00 -8.88
CA GLU A 74 13.90 16.26 -10.11
C GLU A 74 15.27 16.51 -10.72
N TYR A 75 15.93 15.42 -11.08
CA TYR A 75 17.16 15.46 -11.86
C TYR A 75 16.82 15.32 -13.34
N GLY A 76 17.16 16.34 -14.11
CA GLY A 76 17.19 16.26 -15.57
C GLY A 76 18.63 16.19 -16.06
N PRO A 77 18.96 15.25 -16.98
CA PRO A 77 20.29 15.19 -17.60
C PRO A 77 20.63 16.54 -18.25
N GLY A 78 21.81 17.09 -17.94
CA GLY A 78 22.28 18.38 -18.48
C GLY A 78 21.60 19.65 -17.94
N SER A 79 20.39 19.56 -17.38
CA SER A 79 19.72 20.66 -16.66
C SER A 79 20.01 20.68 -15.16
N GLY A 80 20.51 19.57 -14.61
CA GLY A 80 20.79 19.42 -13.19
C GLY A 80 19.51 19.24 -12.36
N MET A 81 19.61 19.59 -11.08
CA MET A 81 18.50 19.46 -10.13
C MET A 81 17.55 20.65 -10.23
N ARG A 82 16.24 20.38 -10.25
CA ARG A 82 15.21 21.39 -10.04
C ARG A 82 14.24 20.98 -8.95
N THR A 83 13.81 21.97 -8.17
CA THR A 83 12.77 21.75 -7.16
C THR A 83 11.44 21.53 -7.85
N VAL A 84 10.76 20.42 -7.53
CA VAL A 84 9.41 20.12 -8.02
C VAL A 84 8.37 20.12 -6.90
N GLY A 85 8.77 19.99 -5.64
CA GLY A 85 7.88 20.07 -4.48
C GLY A 85 8.62 20.45 -3.20
N GLN A 86 7.92 21.07 -2.26
CA GLN A 86 8.44 21.50 -0.95
C GLN A 86 7.44 21.18 0.16
N GLY A 87 7.88 21.21 1.42
CA GLY A 87 7.02 20.99 2.58
C GLY A 87 6.64 19.52 2.81
N LEU A 88 7.48 18.61 2.31
CA LEU A 88 7.22 17.17 2.36
C LEU A 88 7.38 16.62 3.77
N ARG A 89 6.46 15.74 4.15
CA ARG A 89 6.55 14.96 5.40
C ARG A 89 6.70 13.47 5.12
N THR A 90 5.99 12.99 4.11
CA THR A 90 5.92 11.57 3.77
C THR A 90 5.85 11.42 2.27
N VAL A 91 6.51 10.37 1.79
CA VAL A 91 6.52 9.95 0.39
C VAL A 91 6.13 8.48 0.35
N GLN A 92 5.10 8.15 -0.42
CA GLN A 92 4.67 6.77 -0.69
C GLN A 92 4.62 6.55 -2.19
N GLY A 93 4.97 5.34 -2.66
CA GLY A 93 5.01 4.99 -4.09
C GLY A 93 5.85 3.74 -4.38
N SER A 94 5.76 3.20 -5.60
CA SER A 94 6.62 2.11 -6.10
C SER A 94 7.26 2.47 -7.45
N CYS A 95 8.44 1.90 -7.74
CA CYS A 95 9.25 2.24 -8.91
C CYS A 95 8.80 1.54 -10.22
N PHE A 96 7.69 0.79 -10.24
CA PHE A 96 7.40 -0.15 -11.34
C PHE A 96 6.16 0.18 -12.19
N GLU A 97 5.19 0.94 -11.67
CA GLU A 97 3.87 1.09 -12.32
C GLU A 97 3.51 2.53 -12.67
N SER A 98 4.53 3.36 -13.00
CA SER A 98 4.55 4.83 -13.03
C SER A 98 4.85 5.46 -11.66
N PHE A 99 5.72 6.48 -11.65
CA PHE A 99 6.23 7.10 -10.43
C PHE A 99 5.11 7.87 -9.72
N GLU A 100 4.40 7.17 -8.86
CA GLU A 100 3.33 7.75 -8.07
C GLU A 100 3.92 8.20 -6.76
N LEU A 101 4.39 9.43 -6.70
CA LEU A 101 4.85 10.01 -5.45
C LEU A 101 3.68 10.73 -4.82
N LEU A 102 3.10 10.10 -3.82
CA LEU A 102 2.16 10.74 -2.92
C LEU A 102 2.97 11.61 -1.97
N LEU A 103 2.80 12.91 -2.08
CA LEU A 103 3.42 13.87 -1.19
C LEU A 103 2.33 14.36 -0.25
N SER A 104 2.49 14.10 1.05
CA SER A 104 1.64 14.72 2.05
C SER A 104 2.30 16.00 2.54
N THR A 105 1.64 17.15 2.36
CA THR A 105 2.08 18.44 2.90
C THR A 105 1.19 18.91 4.06
N ASP A 106 1.81 19.11 5.23
CA ASP A 106 1.46 20.03 6.34
C ASP A 106 0.90 19.55 7.72
N ASP A 107 1.06 20.46 8.70
CA ASP A 107 0.75 20.64 10.14
C ASP A 107 0.88 19.48 11.16
N GLY A 108 1.00 18.24 10.70
CA GLY A 108 1.11 17.05 11.55
C GLY A 108 -0.23 16.38 11.87
N VAL A 109 -1.35 16.92 11.38
CA VAL A 109 -2.70 16.34 11.49
C VAL A 109 -3.44 16.35 10.15
N ARG A 110 -3.46 17.48 9.44
CA ARG A 110 -4.12 17.66 8.14
C ARG A 110 -3.09 17.80 7.04
N GLY A 111 -3.17 16.93 6.04
CA GLY A 111 -2.32 16.93 4.88
C GLY A 111 -3.06 17.30 3.60
N THR A 112 -2.28 17.73 2.61
CA THR A 112 -2.69 17.75 1.20
C THR A 112 -1.96 16.62 0.48
N LEU A 113 -2.70 15.80 -0.26
CA LEU A 113 -2.15 14.82 -1.17
C LEU A 113 -1.77 15.47 -2.50
N TRP A 114 -0.51 15.31 -2.88
CA TRP A 114 -0.02 15.61 -4.22
C TRP A 114 0.46 14.37 -4.92
N GLN A 115 0.34 14.36 -6.24
CA GLN A 115 0.90 13.33 -7.12
C GLN A 115 1.94 13.99 -8.02
N TYR A 116 3.09 13.35 -8.18
CA TYR A 116 4.04 13.76 -9.21
C TYR A 116 3.53 13.34 -10.61
N ALA A 117 3.23 14.31 -11.46
CA ALA A 117 2.77 14.12 -12.83
C ALA A 117 3.97 14.15 -13.79
N SER A 118 4.52 12.98 -14.11
CA SER A 118 5.73 12.84 -14.94
C SER A 118 5.59 13.52 -16.31
N GLY A 119 4.45 13.39 -16.98
CA GLY A 119 4.20 14.05 -18.27
C GLY A 119 4.19 15.59 -18.22
N ALA A 120 3.96 16.17 -17.04
CA ALA A 120 3.98 17.61 -16.82
C ALA A 120 5.25 18.10 -16.10
N GLY A 121 6.07 17.18 -15.58
CA GLY A 121 7.23 17.51 -14.76
C GLY A 121 6.87 18.33 -13.53
N THR A 122 5.72 18.10 -12.90
CA THR A 122 5.29 18.89 -11.74
C THR A 122 4.46 18.06 -10.79
N VAL A 123 4.28 18.55 -9.57
CA VAL A 123 3.33 17.98 -8.63
C VAL A 123 1.96 18.60 -8.85
N ILE A 124 0.92 17.78 -8.85
CA ILE A 124 -0.48 18.21 -8.95
C ILE A 124 -1.20 17.86 -7.64
N LYS A 125 -2.09 18.76 -7.20
CA LYS A 125 -2.90 18.53 -6.02
C LYS A 125 -4.00 17.53 -6.35
N VAL A 126 -4.10 16.45 -5.57
CA VAL A 126 -5.12 15.41 -5.73
C VAL A 126 -6.26 15.62 -4.74
N ALA A 127 -5.93 15.82 -3.46
CA ALA A 127 -6.93 16.00 -2.40
C ALA A 127 -6.39 16.85 -1.25
N GLU A 128 -7.28 17.55 -0.56
CA GLU A 128 -7.03 18.27 0.71
C GLU A 128 -7.76 17.57 1.85
N ASP A 129 -7.44 17.94 3.09
CA ASP A 129 -8.05 17.38 4.30
C ASP A 129 -7.94 15.85 4.36
N VAL A 130 -6.76 15.31 4.06
CA VAL A 130 -6.43 13.90 4.26
C VAL A 130 -5.48 13.74 5.44
N SER A 131 -5.55 12.62 6.17
CA SER A 131 -4.59 12.37 7.26
C SER A 131 -3.20 12.05 6.73
N THR A 132 -2.17 12.60 7.38
CA THR A 132 -0.75 12.27 7.09
C THR A 132 -0.31 10.93 7.67
N LYS A 133 -1.11 10.35 8.59
CA LYS A 133 -0.74 9.16 9.35
C LYS A 133 -1.13 7.86 8.66
N THR A 134 -2.13 7.90 7.78
CA THR A 134 -2.77 6.70 7.22
C THR A 134 -3.14 6.94 5.77
N SER A 135 -2.40 6.25 4.90
CA SER A 135 -2.51 6.34 3.44
C SER A 135 -2.12 5.00 2.86
N GLN A 136 -2.99 4.43 2.04
CA GLN A 136 -2.65 3.32 1.14
C GLN A 136 -2.88 3.76 -0.30
N SER A 137 -1.89 3.49 -1.14
CA SER A 137 -1.97 3.68 -2.58
C SER A 137 -2.36 2.37 -3.24
N LEU A 138 -3.38 2.41 -4.08
CA LEU A 138 -3.82 1.32 -4.93
C LEU A 138 -3.77 1.78 -6.39
N LEU A 139 -3.96 0.86 -7.33
CA LEU A 139 -3.69 1.12 -8.74
C LEU A 139 -4.56 2.24 -9.34
N ASP A 140 -5.79 2.44 -8.88
CA ASP A 140 -6.72 3.43 -9.42
C ASP A 140 -7.29 4.41 -8.39
N HIS A 141 -6.89 4.28 -7.12
CA HIS A 141 -7.39 5.11 -6.04
C HIS A 141 -6.49 5.09 -4.81
N PHE A 142 -6.83 5.97 -3.86
CA PHE A 142 -6.18 6.09 -2.57
C PHE A 142 -7.21 5.94 -1.47
N ILE A 143 -6.74 5.46 -0.31
CA ILE A 143 -7.58 5.38 0.87
C ILE A 143 -6.91 6.05 2.06
N PHE A 144 -7.63 7.00 2.66
CA PHE A 144 -7.16 7.83 3.78
C PHE A 144 -8.15 7.80 4.92
N GLN A 145 -7.67 8.07 6.13
CA GLN A 145 -8.54 8.54 7.19
C GLN A 145 -8.78 10.05 7.02
N HIS A 146 -10.02 10.52 7.18
CA HIS A 146 -10.30 11.94 7.34
C HIS A 146 -9.63 12.44 8.65
N PRO A 147 -8.97 13.60 8.66
CA PRO A 147 -8.11 14.04 9.77
C PRO A 147 -8.86 14.46 11.04
N ASP A 148 -10.19 14.45 11.03
CA ASP A 148 -11.00 14.75 12.22
C ASP A 148 -10.77 13.69 13.30
N LEU A 149 -9.95 14.08 14.29
CA LEU A 149 -9.30 13.20 15.27
C LEU A 149 -10.24 12.35 16.11
N VAL A 150 -11.50 12.72 16.28
CA VAL A 150 -12.43 12.03 17.19
C VAL A 150 -13.01 10.77 16.56
N SER A 151 -13.00 10.63 15.23
CA SER A 151 -13.46 9.38 14.59
C SER A 151 -13.24 9.26 13.08
N GLY A 152 -12.62 10.25 12.42
CA GLY A 152 -12.52 10.47 10.98
C GLY A 152 -12.95 9.32 10.05
N ASP A 153 -13.92 9.60 9.19
CA ASP A 153 -14.37 8.65 8.17
C ASP A 153 -13.22 8.25 7.24
N VAL A 154 -13.21 6.99 6.81
CA VAL A 154 -12.33 6.56 5.72
C VAL A 154 -12.81 7.22 4.43
N LEU A 155 -11.88 7.79 3.67
CA LEU A 155 -12.08 8.44 2.39
C LEU A 155 -11.48 7.59 1.29
N LEU A 156 -12.26 7.34 0.25
CA LEU A 156 -11.80 6.83 -1.03
C LEU A 156 -11.61 8.01 -1.99
N VAL A 157 -10.40 8.17 -2.50
CA VAL A 157 -10.04 9.25 -3.44
C VAL A 157 -9.63 8.62 -4.76
N SER A 158 -10.23 9.00 -5.88
CA SER A 158 -9.76 8.52 -7.18
C SER A 158 -8.33 8.98 -7.45
N ARG A 159 -7.61 8.23 -8.27
CA ARG A 159 -6.20 8.52 -8.60
C ARG A 159 -5.96 9.93 -9.14
N ASP A 160 -6.92 10.47 -9.89
CA ASP A 160 -6.89 11.81 -10.46
C ASP A 160 -7.48 12.90 -9.55
N GLY A 161 -7.97 12.53 -8.36
CA GLY A 161 -8.64 13.43 -7.42
C GLY A 161 -10.05 13.88 -7.84
N SER A 162 -10.56 13.40 -8.97
CA SER A 162 -11.89 13.80 -9.48
C SER A 162 -13.04 13.37 -8.56
N THR A 163 -12.82 12.35 -7.73
CA THR A 163 -13.78 11.87 -6.74
C THR A 163 -13.14 11.72 -5.37
N LEU A 164 -13.86 12.20 -4.35
CA LEU A 164 -13.56 12.00 -2.95
C LEU A 164 -14.85 11.53 -2.28
N ARG A 165 -14.82 10.32 -1.72
CA ARG A 165 -15.99 9.64 -1.19
C ARG A 165 -15.76 9.16 0.24
N PRO A 166 -16.59 9.58 1.21
CA PRO A 166 -16.57 8.96 2.52
C PRO A 166 -17.15 7.54 2.45
N LEU A 167 -16.43 6.57 3.01
CA LEU A 167 -16.88 5.19 3.15
C LEU A 167 -17.84 5.00 4.32
N ARG A 168 -18.11 6.06 5.09
CA ARG A 168 -19.00 6.08 6.28
C ARG A 168 -18.57 5.06 7.33
N ALA A 169 -17.28 4.83 7.40
CA ALA A 169 -16.66 3.87 8.27
C ALA A 169 -15.62 4.63 9.09
N ARG A 170 -15.87 4.76 10.40
CA ARG A 170 -15.03 5.52 11.32
C ARG A 170 -13.78 4.74 11.64
N ALA A 171 -12.63 5.40 11.53
CA ALA A 171 -11.32 4.77 11.64
C ALA A 171 -10.41 5.53 12.61
N HIS A 172 -10.82 5.66 13.88
CA HIS A 172 -9.99 6.33 14.88
C HIS A 172 -8.69 5.54 15.13
N LEU A 173 -7.50 6.08 14.85
CA LEU A 173 -6.22 5.37 15.04
C LEU A 173 -6.14 4.07 14.22
N LEU A 174 -6.37 4.16 12.91
CA LEU A 174 -6.29 3.01 12.02
C LEU A 174 -4.88 2.38 12.04
N THR A 175 -4.82 1.09 12.37
CA THR A 175 -3.54 0.36 12.51
C THR A 175 -3.31 -0.66 11.40
N GLU A 176 -4.36 -1.11 10.74
CA GLU A 176 -4.31 -2.10 9.67
C GLU A 176 -5.31 -1.77 8.58
N PHE A 177 -4.93 -2.02 7.33
CA PHE A 177 -5.73 -1.77 6.15
C PHE A 177 -5.49 -2.87 5.10
N ILE A 178 -6.57 -3.39 4.52
CA ILE A 178 -6.47 -4.26 3.36
C ILE A 178 -7.70 -4.13 2.46
N GLU A 179 -7.46 -4.18 1.14
CA GLU A 179 -8.52 -4.26 0.13
C GLU A 179 -8.65 -5.68 -0.41
N GLY A 180 -9.89 -6.09 -0.67
CA GLY A 180 -10.21 -7.31 -1.40
C GLY A 180 -11.47 -7.10 -2.23
N GLY A 181 -11.35 -7.33 -3.54
CA GLY A 181 -12.46 -7.12 -4.48
C GLY A 181 -12.98 -5.67 -4.45
N LYS A 182 -14.21 -5.47 -3.98
CA LYS A 182 -14.84 -4.14 -3.84
C LYS A 182 -15.01 -3.69 -2.39
N ARG A 183 -14.23 -4.28 -1.49
CA ARG A 183 -14.35 -4.07 -0.04
C ARG A 183 -13.00 -3.72 0.56
N VAL A 184 -13.07 -2.95 1.63
CA VAL A 184 -11.96 -2.65 2.51
C VAL A 184 -12.23 -3.24 3.88
N ALA A 185 -11.19 -3.75 4.52
CA ALA A 185 -11.16 -4.06 5.94
C ALA A 185 -10.09 -3.23 6.64
N PHE A 186 -10.38 -2.78 7.85
CA PHE A 186 -9.43 -2.04 8.66
C PHE A 186 -9.73 -2.19 10.15
N THR A 187 -8.67 -2.12 10.96
CA THR A 187 -8.79 -2.08 12.42
C THR A 187 -8.65 -0.63 12.88
N GLY A 188 -9.65 -0.12 13.61
CA GLY A 188 -9.65 1.23 14.17
C GLY A 188 -10.67 1.40 15.29
N GLY A 189 -10.51 2.44 16.10
CA GLY A 189 -11.42 2.84 17.17
C GLY A 189 -12.82 3.09 16.63
N ALA A 190 -13.78 2.35 17.18
CA ALA A 190 -15.19 2.51 16.90
C ALA A 190 -15.75 3.74 17.65
N ALA A 191 -17.03 4.05 17.43
CA ALA A 191 -17.69 5.21 18.05
C ALA A 191 -17.69 5.18 19.60
N ASP A 192 -17.41 4.03 20.21
CA ASP A 192 -17.28 3.82 21.65
C ASP A 192 -15.83 3.92 22.18
N GLY A 193 -14.86 4.21 21.31
CA GLY A 193 -13.44 4.40 21.67
C GLY A 193 -12.61 3.13 21.70
N GLU A 194 -13.23 1.95 21.59
CA GLU A 194 -12.54 0.67 21.54
C GLU A 194 -12.20 0.28 20.09
N PRO A 195 -10.99 -0.24 19.81
CA PRO A 195 -10.63 -0.68 18.48
C PRO A 195 -11.43 -1.91 18.06
N LYS A 196 -11.97 -1.89 16.84
CA LYS A 196 -12.74 -2.98 16.24
C LYS A 196 -12.31 -3.20 14.80
N LEU A 197 -12.49 -4.43 14.32
CA LEU A 197 -12.36 -4.73 12.90
C LEU A 197 -13.65 -4.28 12.19
N MET A 198 -13.47 -3.42 11.20
CA MET A 198 -14.52 -2.84 10.37
C MET A 198 -14.35 -3.30 8.94
N VAL A 199 -15.48 -3.42 8.22
CA VAL A 199 -15.51 -3.60 6.76
C VAL A 199 -16.44 -2.56 6.16
N ALA A 200 -16.06 -2.03 4.99
CA ALA A 200 -16.91 -1.19 4.17
C ALA A 200 -16.75 -1.54 2.69
N SER A 201 -17.79 -1.27 1.90
CA SER A 201 -17.70 -1.33 0.44
C SER A 201 -17.06 -0.06 -0.09
N LEU A 202 -16.29 -0.16 -1.17
CA LEU A 202 -15.64 1.00 -1.81
C LEU A 202 -16.65 2.02 -2.37
N ASP A 203 -17.89 1.60 -2.64
CA ASP A 203 -18.97 2.53 -3.02
C ASP A 203 -19.53 3.37 -1.84
N GLY A 204 -19.04 3.11 -0.63
CA GLY A 204 -19.44 3.76 0.62
C GLY A 204 -20.66 3.14 1.31
N SER A 205 -21.14 2.00 0.83
CA SER A 205 -22.21 1.22 1.46
C SER A 205 -21.67 0.12 2.38
N GLY A 206 -22.54 -0.43 3.23
CA GLY A 206 -22.26 -1.65 3.98
C GLY A 206 -21.19 -1.53 5.07
N ALA A 207 -20.83 -0.31 5.49
CA ALA A 207 -19.92 -0.09 6.61
C ALA A 207 -20.48 -0.75 7.89
N ARG A 208 -19.71 -1.66 8.49
CA ARG A 208 -20.12 -2.40 9.69
C ARG A 208 -18.94 -2.91 10.52
N VAL A 209 -19.20 -3.16 11.80
CA VAL A 209 -18.31 -3.92 12.67
C VAL A 209 -18.38 -5.40 12.28
N VAL A 210 -17.23 -6.03 12.06
CA VAL A 210 -17.11 -7.48 11.82
C VAL A 210 -16.82 -8.22 13.11
N GLY A 211 -15.98 -7.65 13.98
CA GLY A 211 -15.51 -8.33 15.18
C GLY A 211 -14.58 -7.48 16.05
N PRO A 212 -13.89 -8.11 17.01
CA PRO A 212 -12.85 -7.44 17.81
C PRO A 212 -11.73 -6.90 16.91
N ALA A 213 -10.90 -6.00 17.46
CA ALA A 213 -9.67 -5.58 16.79
C ALA A 213 -8.84 -6.78 16.33
N ALA A 214 -8.38 -6.74 15.10
CA ALA A 214 -7.55 -7.77 14.51
C ALA A 214 -6.10 -7.32 14.44
N ASP A 215 -5.19 -8.26 14.66
CA ASP A 215 -3.74 -8.07 14.53
C ASP A 215 -3.26 -8.35 13.10
N ARG A 216 -4.02 -9.19 12.38
CA ARG A 216 -3.78 -9.56 10.98
C ARG A 216 -5.12 -9.78 10.29
N VAL A 217 -5.23 -9.29 9.06
CA VAL A 217 -6.44 -9.38 8.24
C VAL A 217 -6.06 -9.80 6.82
N THR A 218 -6.87 -10.65 6.20
CA THR A 218 -6.70 -11.05 4.80
C THR A 218 -8.04 -11.29 4.12
N PHE A 219 -8.19 -10.78 2.90
CA PHE A 219 -9.30 -11.11 2.04
C PHE A 219 -8.96 -12.27 1.11
N SER A 220 -9.98 -13.02 0.73
CA SER A 220 -9.91 -13.81 -0.50
C SER A 220 -9.68 -12.89 -1.71
N PRO A 221 -9.07 -13.38 -2.80
CA PRO A 221 -8.71 -12.52 -3.95
C PRO A 221 -9.89 -11.73 -4.53
N GLU A 222 -11.06 -12.35 -4.65
CA GLU A 222 -12.30 -11.70 -5.09
C GLU A 222 -12.98 -10.87 -3.99
N GLY A 223 -12.44 -10.92 -2.77
CA GLY A 223 -12.97 -10.22 -1.63
C GLY A 223 -14.30 -10.74 -1.16
N ALA A 224 -14.63 -12.02 -1.33
CA ALA A 224 -15.88 -12.60 -0.78
C ALA A 224 -15.72 -13.05 0.68
N HIS A 225 -14.52 -13.46 1.08
CA HIS A 225 -14.22 -13.95 2.42
C HIS A 225 -13.20 -13.05 3.09
N LEU A 226 -13.44 -12.70 4.34
CA LEU A 226 -12.47 -12.04 5.20
C LEU A 226 -12.07 -12.97 6.33
N ILE A 227 -10.77 -13.17 6.49
CA ILE A 227 -10.16 -13.97 7.56
C ILE A 227 -9.29 -13.05 8.40
N PHE A 228 -9.33 -13.20 9.71
CA PHE A 228 -8.55 -12.35 10.59
C PHE A 228 -8.08 -13.08 11.84
N GLU A 229 -6.95 -12.65 12.39
CA GLU A 229 -6.42 -13.13 13.66
C GLU A 229 -6.75 -12.09 14.75
N SER A 230 -7.34 -12.56 15.85
CA SER A 230 -7.61 -11.70 17.01
C SER A 230 -7.53 -12.52 18.28
N ARG A 231 -6.72 -12.04 19.25
CA ARG A 231 -6.55 -12.65 20.58
C ARG A 231 -6.16 -14.14 20.51
N GLY A 232 -5.27 -14.49 19.58
CA GLY A 232 -4.78 -15.86 19.40
C GLY A 232 -5.73 -16.80 18.67
N LEU A 233 -6.88 -16.32 18.21
CA LEU A 233 -7.87 -17.10 17.47
C LEU A 233 -7.88 -16.69 16.00
N LEU A 234 -8.12 -17.67 15.12
CA LEU A 234 -8.42 -17.47 13.71
C LEU A 234 -9.92 -17.31 13.53
N TRP A 235 -10.34 -16.21 12.91
CA TRP A 235 -11.73 -15.89 12.69
C TRP A 235 -12.05 -15.78 11.21
N GLY A 236 -13.32 -15.97 10.87
CA GLY A 236 -13.88 -15.59 9.58
C GLY A 236 -15.09 -14.70 9.73
N GLU A 237 -15.19 -13.78 8.78
CA GLU A 237 -16.36 -12.95 8.62
C GLU A 237 -17.59 -13.80 8.33
N ASN A 238 -18.65 -13.52 9.10
CA ASN A 238 -20.00 -13.91 8.76
C ASN A 238 -20.72 -12.67 8.20
N PRO A 239 -21.23 -12.70 6.95
CA PRO A 239 -21.91 -11.56 6.36
C PRO A 239 -23.31 -11.31 6.96
N VAL A 240 -23.93 -12.31 7.59
CA VAL A 240 -25.28 -12.23 8.14
C VAL A 240 -25.32 -12.24 9.67
N GLY A 241 -24.16 -12.26 10.33
CA GLY A 241 -24.07 -12.37 11.78
C GLY A 241 -22.68 -12.05 12.34
N PRO A 242 -22.44 -12.40 13.61
CA PRO A 242 -21.13 -12.28 14.23
C PRO A 242 -20.09 -13.14 13.51
N ALA A 243 -18.85 -12.65 13.41
CA ALA A 243 -17.72 -13.47 12.96
C ALA A 243 -17.58 -14.75 13.80
N VAL A 244 -17.09 -15.81 13.15
CA VAL A 244 -16.96 -17.15 13.74
C VAL A 244 -15.48 -17.48 13.92
N ALA A 245 -15.11 -17.95 15.11
CA ALA A 245 -13.77 -18.47 15.36
C ALA A 245 -13.66 -19.89 14.80
N PHE A 246 -12.61 -20.15 14.01
CA PHE A 246 -12.36 -21.43 13.35
C PHE A 246 -11.36 -22.30 14.09
N ASP A 247 -10.33 -21.68 14.68
CA ASP A 247 -9.28 -22.41 15.38
C ASP A 247 -8.56 -21.50 16.37
N GLU A 248 -7.91 -22.14 17.34
CA GLU A 248 -6.96 -21.49 18.23
C GLU A 248 -5.56 -21.66 17.65
N LEU A 249 -4.88 -20.54 17.45
CA LEU A 249 -3.58 -20.53 16.80
C LEU A 249 -2.44 -20.46 17.82
N ASP A 250 -2.68 -19.93 19.03
CA ASP A 250 -1.70 -19.51 20.06
C ASP A 250 -0.61 -18.56 19.52
N ARG A 251 0.09 -18.97 18.46
CA ARG A 251 0.71 -18.18 17.39
C ARG A 251 0.57 -18.89 16.05
N ALA A 252 -0.13 -18.32 15.07
CA ALA A 252 -0.03 -18.80 13.69
C ALA A 252 1.32 -18.42 13.08
N GLY A 253 1.89 -19.34 12.30
CA GLY A 253 3.04 -19.02 11.46
C GLY A 253 2.63 -18.22 10.23
N LYS A 254 1.89 -18.87 9.31
CA LYS A 254 1.39 -18.28 8.08
C LYS A 254 -0.07 -18.66 7.87
N VAL A 255 -0.84 -17.70 7.36
CA VAL A 255 -2.23 -17.86 6.90
C VAL A 255 -2.25 -17.39 5.45
N VAL A 256 -2.79 -18.20 4.54
CA VAL A 256 -2.87 -17.91 3.11
C VAL A 256 -4.21 -18.37 2.57
N ILE A 257 -4.89 -17.51 1.81
CA ILE A 257 -6.07 -17.90 1.03
C ILE A 257 -5.62 -18.26 -0.38
N SER A 258 -6.13 -19.36 -0.92
CA SER A 258 -5.87 -19.80 -2.29
C SER A 258 -6.27 -18.73 -3.32
N GLY A 259 -5.62 -18.70 -4.49
CA GLY A 259 -5.97 -17.80 -5.59
C GLY A 259 -7.43 -17.92 -6.08
N SER A 260 -8.08 -19.05 -5.80
CA SER A 260 -9.50 -19.29 -6.09
C SER A 260 -10.46 -18.79 -5.01
N GLY A 261 -9.96 -18.33 -3.85
CA GLY A 261 -10.78 -17.95 -2.70
C GLY A 261 -11.40 -19.10 -1.91
N GLN A 262 -11.36 -20.34 -2.42
CA GLN A 262 -12.07 -21.49 -1.85
C GLN A 262 -11.38 -22.19 -0.68
N TYR A 263 -10.07 -22.02 -0.53
CA TYR A 263 -9.28 -22.71 0.49
C TYR A 263 -8.47 -21.73 1.33
N LEU A 264 -8.50 -21.94 2.64
CA LEU A 264 -7.58 -21.32 3.58
C LEU A 264 -6.55 -22.36 4.00
N LEU A 265 -5.27 -22.06 3.83
CA LEU A 265 -4.17 -22.84 4.40
C LEU A 265 -3.53 -22.06 5.55
N TYR A 266 -3.30 -22.74 6.67
CA TYR A 266 -2.61 -22.14 7.81
C TYR A 266 -1.72 -23.15 8.51
N SER A 267 -0.72 -22.63 9.23
CA SER A 267 0.21 -23.45 10.01
C SER A 267 0.12 -23.15 11.49
N VAL A 268 -0.08 -24.18 12.29
CA VAL A 268 0.08 -24.14 13.76
C VAL A 268 1.50 -24.58 14.09
N VAL A 269 2.24 -23.75 14.82
CA VAL A 269 3.69 -23.96 15.03
C VAL A 269 4.05 -24.45 16.43
N THR A 270 3.10 -24.49 17.36
CA THR A 270 3.28 -24.91 18.76
C THR A 270 2.28 -25.98 19.17
N GLY A 271 2.58 -26.69 20.26
CA GLY A 271 1.69 -27.71 20.84
C GLY A 271 1.54 -28.99 20.00
N ASP A 272 0.65 -29.86 20.44
CA ASP A 272 0.40 -31.19 19.85
C ASP A 272 -0.30 -31.10 18.48
N ARG A 273 -0.89 -29.96 18.16
CA ARG A 273 -1.49 -29.64 16.86
C ARG A 273 -0.52 -28.99 15.90
N ARG A 274 0.80 -29.17 16.06
CA ARG A 274 1.77 -28.60 15.12
C ARG A 274 1.58 -29.22 13.74
N GLY A 275 1.33 -28.40 12.72
CA GLY A 275 1.06 -28.89 11.38
C GLY A 275 0.59 -27.82 10.41
N THR A 276 0.29 -28.25 9.19
CA THR A 276 -0.39 -27.43 8.18
C THR A 276 -1.81 -27.95 8.01
N TYR A 277 -2.76 -27.02 8.03
CA TYR A 277 -4.18 -27.29 8.01
C TYR A 277 -4.82 -26.57 6.84
N ARG A 278 -5.95 -27.12 6.37
CA ARG A 278 -6.77 -26.54 5.32
C ARG A 278 -8.20 -26.40 5.81
N ILE A 279 -8.83 -25.27 5.54
CA ILE A 279 -10.28 -25.07 5.67
C ILE A 279 -10.86 -24.81 4.29
N ASP A 280 -11.99 -25.45 3.99
CA ASP A 280 -12.77 -25.22 2.78
C ASP A 280 -13.77 -24.08 3.08
N LEU A 281 -13.57 -22.93 2.44
CA LEU A 281 -14.36 -21.71 2.65
C LEU A 281 -15.70 -21.72 1.89
N GLY A 282 -15.88 -22.68 0.98
CA GLY A 282 -17.05 -22.77 0.12
C GLY A 282 -17.01 -21.83 -1.09
N PRO A 283 -18.09 -21.80 -1.90
CA PRO A 283 -18.18 -20.91 -3.06
C PRO A 283 -18.42 -19.45 -2.65
N THR A 284 -18.02 -18.54 -3.53
CA THR A 284 -18.11 -17.08 -3.34
C THR A 284 -19.53 -16.59 -3.65
N CYS A 285 -20.31 -16.27 -2.62
CA CYS A 285 -21.66 -15.72 -2.79
C CYS A 285 -21.59 -14.19 -2.81
N THR A 286 -21.79 -13.55 -3.98
CA THR A 286 -21.96 -12.09 -4.06
C THR A 286 -23.43 -11.72 -3.90
N ALA A 287 -23.71 -10.72 -3.05
CA ALA A 287 -25.07 -10.30 -2.68
C ALA A 287 -25.92 -9.71 -3.85
N SER A 288 -25.37 -9.62 -5.07
CA SER A 288 -26.02 -8.95 -6.22
C SER A 288 -26.81 -9.86 -7.15
N ALA A 289 -26.74 -11.18 -7.02
CA ALA A 289 -27.51 -12.12 -7.84
C ALA A 289 -28.48 -12.92 -6.97
N GLY A 290 -29.78 -12.71 -7.18
CA GLY A 290 -30.89 -13.30 -6.42
C GLY A 290 -31.09 -14.81 -6.57
N SER A 291 -30.02 -15.60 -6.68
CA SER A 291 -30.07 -17.05 -6.66
C SER A 291 -28.83 -17.65 -5.98
N CYS A 292 -28.76 -17.54 -4.66
CA CYS A 292 -27.96 -18.47 -3.87
C CYS A 292 -28.81 -19.73 -3.61
N THR A 293 -28.71 -20.75 -4.48
CA THR A 293 -29.27 -22.09 -4.22
C THR A 293 -28.15 -23.08 -3.90
N ALA A 294 -27.38 -22.76 -2.87
CA ALA A 294 -26.53 -23.66 -2.10
C ALA A 294 -26.13 -22.86 -0.85
N PRO A 295 -25.90 -23.49 0.31
CA PRO A 295 -25.58 -22.72 1.51
C PRO A 295 -24.31 -21.92 1.21
N ALA A 296 -24.43 -20.57 1.19
CA ALA A 296 -23.31 -19.71 1.58
C ALA A 296 -22.81 -20.35 2.87
N ALA A 297 -21.56 -20.84 2.89
CA ALA A 297 -21.06 -21.72 3.94
C ALA A 297 -21.70 -21.33 5.28
N VAL A 298 -22.73 -22.09 5.68
CA VAL A 298 -23.43 -21.85 6.93
C VAL A 298 -22.49 -22.42 7.94
N PHE A 299 -21.81 -21.55 8.66
CA PHE A 299 -21.23 -21.87 9.94
C PHE A 299 -21.89 -20.97 10.97
#